data_AF-A0A821ZSM8-F1
#
_entry.id   AF-A0A821ZSM8-F1
#
_cell.length_a   1.000
_cell.length_b   1.000
_cell.length_c   1.000
_cell.angle_alpha   90.00
_cell.angle_beta   90.00
_cell.angle_gamma   90.00
#
_symmetry.space_group_name_H-M   'P 1'
#
loop_
_entity.id
_entity.type
_entity.pdbx_description
1 polymer ?
#
loop_
_entity_poly.entity_id
_entity_poly.type
_entity_poly.pdbx_seq_one_letter_code
_entity_poly.pdbx_strand_id
1 'polypeptide(L)'
;KAIIHFKPYSSSTKELHKLEGYIIGADDRKLRGLYGYWTDALFSIDIEQFEAFLKQQQKNGTSAVITPQEQLAKSTAAIDINNVEEEEVPVVDPTHELLNLPADSITLWRTTPRLDYAAQYYNFSLFTMALNEWTEKDKRLRPRLPPTDCRFRPDIRRLEEGNIDQAAQEKNRLEEKQRATRRAMESSQEKWEPRWFSLVKHKVTGNEIWLSNDKYWQRNWNNCPDIY
;
A
#
# COMPACT_ATOMS: atom_id res chain seq x y z
N LYS A 1 -15.56 -6.43 16.57
CA LYS A 1 -14.13 -6.71 16.26
C LYS A 1 -14.03 -7.26 14.84
N ALA A 2 -12.95 -7.00 14.10
CA ALA A 2 -12.67 -7.73 12.86
C ALA A 2 -11.43 -8.61 13.05
N ILE A 3 -11.47 -9.82 12.52
CA ILE A 3 -10.31 -10.72 12.46
C ILE A 3 -10.05 -11.00 10.98
N ILE A 4 -8.82 -10.73 10.52
CA ILE A 4 -8.40 -10.97 9.14
C ILE A 4 -7.12 -11.80 9.18
N HIS A 5 -7.14 -12.94 8.50
CA HIS A 5 -6.04 -13.86 8.37
C HIS A 5 -5.47 -13.76 6.96
N PHE A 6 -4.24 -13.28 6.85
CA PHE A 6 -3.45 -13.36 5.62
C PHE A 6 -2.89 -14.77 5.52
N LYS A 7 -3.30 -15.52 4.49
CA LYS A 7 -2.87 -16.91 4.32
C LYS A 7 -1.43 -16.91 3.82
N PRO A 8 -0.52 -17.63 4.48
CA PRO A 8 0.82 -17.83 3.96
C PRO A 8 0.73 -18.72 2.73
N TYR A 9 1.59 -18.46 1.75
CA TYR A 9 1.79 -19.41 0.68
C TYR A 9 2.49 -20.66 1.22
N SER A 10 2.00 -21.83 0.82
CA SER A 10 2.68 -23.11 1.00
C SER A 10 2.44 -23.98 -0.23
N SER A 11 3.43 -24.80 -0.61
CA SER A 11 3.30 -25.75 -1.73
C SER A 11 2.12 -26.71 -1.57
N SER A 12 1.70 -26.97 -0.33
CA SER A 12 0.54 -27.82 -0.02
C SER A 12 -0.80 -27.10 -0.16
N THR A 13 -0.89 -25.83 0.24
CA THR A 13 -2.18 -25.10 0.26
C THR A 13 -2.40 -24.24 -0.97
N LYS A 14 -1.32 -23.76 -1.61
CA LYS A 14 -1.33 -22.88 -2.79
C LYS A 14 -2.20 -21.63 -2.62
N GLU A 15 -2.35 -21.14 -1.39
CA GLU A 15 -3.17 -19.98 -1.04
C GLU A 15 -2.42 -18.65 -1.22
N LEU A 16 -1.92 -18.40 -2.43
CA LEU A 16 -1.15 -17.19 -2.71
C LEU A 16 -2.03 -15.93 -2.59
N HIS A 17 -1.56 -14.95 -1.81
CA HIS A 17 -2.19 -13.64 -1.58
C HIS A 17 -3.57 -13.64 -0.94
N LYS A 18 -4.10 -14.82 -0.60
CA LYS A 18 -5.44 -14.99 -0.07
C LYS A 18 -5.55 -14.40 1.33
N LEU A 19 -6.69 -13.79 1.62
CA LEU A 19 -7.09 -13.41 2.97
C LEU A 19 -8.51 -13.92 3.26
N GLU A 20 -8.73 -14.29 4.52
CA GLU A 20 -10.03 -14.71 5.03
C GLU A 20 -10.24 -14.13 6.41
N GLY A 21 -11.47 -13.81 6.77
CA GLY A 21 -11.74 -13.18 8.04
C GLY A 21 -13.22 -13.13 8.39
N TYR A 22 -13.48 -12.53 9.54
CA TYR A 22 -14.83 -12.36 10.07
C TYR A 22 -14.97 -11.00 10.74
N ILE A 23 -16.13 -10.40 10.57
CA ILE A 23 -16.61 -9.35 11.48
C ILE A 23 -17.35 -10.05 12.61
N ILE A 24 -16.97 -9.75 13.85
CA ILE A 24 -17.49 -10.34 15.08
C ILE A 24 -18.20 -9.25 15.89
N GLY A 25 -19.44 -9.53 16.29
CA GLY A 25 -20.26 -8.69 17.15
C GLY A 25 -19.71 -8.56 18.57
N ALA A 26 -20.35 -7.72 19.39
CA ALA A 26 -19.99 -7.58 20.80
C ALA A 26 -20.35 -8.82 21.64
N ASP A 27 -21.25 -9.67 21.13
CA ASP A 27 -21.71 -10.93 21.69
C ASP A 27 -20.89 -12.15 21.20
N ASP A 28 -19.71 -11.89 20.62
CA ASP A 28 -18.83 -12.88 19.99
C ASP A 28 -19.43 -13.68 18.81
N ARG A 29 -20.60 -13.27 18.30
CA ARG A 29 -21.18 -13.89 17.10
C ARG A 29 -20.52 -13.35 15.84
N LYS A 30 -20.27 -14.24 14.88
CA LYS A 30 -19.82 -13.85 13.53
C LYS A 30 -20.99 -13.20 12.80
N LEU A 31 -20.77 -12.01 12.27
CA LEU A 31 -21.79 -11.22 11.58
C LEU A 31 -21.64 -11.31 10.07
N ARG A 32 -20.41 -11.29 9.55
CA ARG A 32 -20.10 -11.37 8.12
C ARG A 32 -18.77 -12.06 7.88
N GLY A 33 -18.66 -12.74 6.74
CA GLY A 33 -17.42 -13.22 6.18
C GLY A 33 -16.64 -12.09 5.50
N LEU A 34 -15.32 -12.15 5.58
CA LEU A 34 -14.39 -11.36 4.79
C LEU A 34 -13.53 -12.31 3.95
N TYR A 35 -13.45 -12.08 2.65
CA TYR A 35 -12.71 -12.93 1.73
C TYR A 35 -12.05 -12.10 0.65
N GLY A 36 -10.90 -12.53 0.15
CA GLY A 36 -10.31 -11.91 -1.03
C GLY A 36 -8.83 -12.19 -1.20
N TYR A 37 -8.18 -11.30 -1.93
CA TYR A 37 -6.75 -11.33 -2.21
C TYR A 37 -6.19 -9.93 -2.00
N TRP A 38 -5.18 -9.77 -1.14
CA TRP A 38 -4.68 -8.44 -0.78
C TRP A 38 -4.03 -7.69 -1.95
N THR A 39 -3.71 -8.39 -3.04
CA THR A 39 -3.21 -7.82 -4.29
C THR A 39 -4.31 -7.41 -5.27
N ASP A 40 -5.57 -7.76 -5.00
CA ASP A 40 -6.68 -7.57 -5.95
C ASP A 40 -7.93 -6.96 -5.31
N ALA A 41 -8.66 -7.70 -4.47
CA ALA A 41 -9.93 -7.24 -3.93
C ALA A 41 -10.27 -7.84 -2.57
N LEU A 42 -11.15 -7.15 -1.84
CA LEU A 42 -11.73 -7.56 -0.56
C LEU A 42 -13.25 -7.56 -0.67
N PHE A 43 -13.86 -8.67 -0.28
CA PHE A 43 -15.29 -8.89 -0.32
C PHE A 43 -15.86 -9.12 1.07
N SER A 44 -17.13 -8.74 1.25
CA SER A 44 -17.93 -9.05 2.42
C SER A 44 -19.10 -9.94 2.05
N ILE A 45 -19.22 -11.08 2.72
CA ILE A 45 -20.17 -12.14 2.38
C ILE A 45 -21.09 -12.35 3.59
N ASP A 46 -22.35 -12.68 3.34
CA ASP A 46 -23.23 -13.14 4.41
C ASP A 46 -22.60 -14.34 5.15
N ILE A 47 -22.82 -14.43 6.46
CA ILE A 47 -22.11 -15.42 7.28
C ILE A 47 -22.47 -16.86 6.92
N GLU A 48 -23.74 -17.16 6.63
CA GLU A 48 -24.18 -18.53 6.35
C GLU A 48 -23.61 -19.01 5.01
N GLN A 49 -23.66 -18.14 4.02
CA GLN A 49 -23.10 -18.40 2.69
C GLN A 49 -21.58 -18.49 2.72
N PHE A 50 -20.90 -17.67 3.52
CA PHE A 50 -19.46 -17.72 3.63
C PHE A 50 -18.98 -19.05 4.20
N GLU A 51 -19.65 -19.57 5.23
CA GLU A 51 -19.32 -20.87 5.80
C GLU A 51 -19.61 -22.03 4.82
N ALA A 52 -20.69 -21.93 4.03
CA ALA A 52 -20.96 -22.87 2.95
C ALA A 52 -19.89 -22.81 1.85
N PHE A 53 -19.50 -21.61 1.42
CA PHE A 53 -18.47 -21.35 0.43
C PHE A 53 -17.11 -21.93 0.85
N LEU A 54 -16.66 -21.68 2.09
CA LEU A 54 -15.40 -22.22 2.60
C LEU A 54 -15.39 -23.76 2.64
N LYS A 55 -16.52 -24.39 3.00
CA LYS A 55 -16.66 -25.85 2.98
C LYS A 55 -16.57 -26.43 1.56
N GLN A 56 -17.14 -25.74 0.57
CA GLN A 56 -17.03 -26.15 -0.84
C GLN A 56 -15.59 -26.04 -1.35
N GLN A 57 -14.90 -24.94 -1.05
CA GLN A 57 -13.49 -24.73 -1.42
C GLN A 57 -12.57 -25.82 -0.86
N GLN A 58 -12.80 -26.28 0.38
CA GLN A 58 -12.02 -27.36 0.98
C GLN A 58 -12.26 -28.72 0.31
N LYS A 59 -13.49 -29.00 -0.16
CA LYS A 59 -13.82 -30.27 -0.83
C LYS A 59 -13.26 -30.36 -2.24
N ASN A 60 -13.22 -29.25 -2.96
CA ASN A 60 -12.77 -29.23 -4.35
C ASN A 60 -11.23 -29.26 -4.46
N GLY A 61 -10.51 -29.14 -3.35
CA GLY A 61 -9.07 -28.95 -3.32
C GLY A 61 -8.67 -27.57 -3.86
N THR A 62 -7.58 -26.99 -3.35
CA THR A 62 -7.08 -25.73 -3.88
C THR A 62 -6.48 -25.96 -5.26
N SER A 63 -7.32 -25.83 -6.30
CA SER A 63 -6.85 -25.60 -7.67
C SER A 63 -5.88 -24.43 -7.65
N ALA A 64 -4.75 -24.56 -8.35
CA ALA A 64 -3.70 -23.55 -8.35
C ALA A 64 -4.29 -22.19 -8.79
N VAL A 65 -4.53 -21.29 -7.84
CA VAL A 65 -5.09 -19.98 -8.13
C VAL A 65 -3.95 -19.14 -8.70
N ILE A 66 -3.90 -19.10 -10.03
CA ILE A 66 -3.37 -17.96 -10.77
C ILE A 66 -4.14 -16.75 -10.23
N THR A 67 -3.45 -15.67 -9.85
CA THR A 67 -4.12 -14.52 -9.25
C THR A 67 -5.25 -14.01 -10.18
N PRO A 68 -6.36 -13.44 -9.67
CA PRO A 68 -7.42 -12.93 -10.53
C PRO A 68 -6.90 -11.94 -11.60
N GLN A 69 -5.84 -11.18 -11.28
CA GLN A 69 -5.15 -10.32 -12.25
C GLN A 69 -4.43 -11.09 -13.37
N GLU A 70 -3.73 -12.18 -13.05
CA GLU A 70 -3.08 -13.03 -14.06
C GLU A 70 -4.11 -13.84 -14.88
N GLN A 71 -5.25 -14.21 -14.30
CA GLN A 71 -6.36 -14.84 -15.04
C GLN A 71 -7.04 -13.83 -15.96
N LEU A 72 -7.31 -12.61 -15.47
CA LEU A 72 -7.85 -11.53 -16.28
C LEU A 72 -6.91 -11.16 -17.43
N ALA A 73 -5.61 -10.99 -17.16
CA ALA A 73 -4.61 -10.70 -18.20
C ALA A 73 -4.51 -11.80 -19.27
N LYS A 74 -4.64 -13.08 -18.88
CA LYS A 74 -4.71 -14.20 -19.83
C LYS A 74 -6.00 -14.21 -20.66
N SER A 75 -7.13 -13.83 -20.05
CA SER A 75 -8.43 -13.76 -20.74
C SER A 75 -8.49 -12.58 -21.72
N THR A 76 -7.93 -11.42 -21.38
CA THR A 76 -7.90 -10.24 -22.26
C THR A 76 -6.93 -10.41 -23.42
N ALA A 77 -5.85 -11.18 -23.25
CA ALA A 77 -4.93 -11.52 -24.33
C ALA A 77 -5.55 -12.44 -25.42
N ALA A 78 -6.72 -13.04 -25.16
CA ALA A 78 -7.43 -13.89 -26.09
C ALA A 78 -8.54 -13.17 -26.89
N ILE A 79 -8.77 -11.88 -26.63
CA ILE A 79 -9.79 -11.08 -27.33
C ILE A 79 -9.14 -10.43 -28.55
N ASP A 80 -9.62 -10.77 -29.75
CA ASP A 80 -9.25 -10.09 -30.99
C ASP A 80 -9.86 -8.68 -30.99
N ILE A 81 -8.99 -7.68 -30.82
CA ILE A 81 -9.33 -6.27 -30.63
C ILE A 81 -10.08 -5.67 -31.84
N ASN A 82 -10.13 -6.40 -32.97
CA ASN A 82 -10.76 -5.95 -34.20
C ASN A 82 -12.26 -6.27 -34.30
N ASN A 83 -12.86 -6.95 -33.31
CA ASN A 83 -14.22 -7.49 -33.46
C ASN A 83 -15.08 -7.39 -32.17
N VAL A 84 -15.09 -6.24 -31.52
CA VAL A 84 -15.96 -5.99 -30.36
C VAL A 84 -17.22 -5.26 -30.82
N GLU A 85 -18.33 -6.00 -30.93
CA GLU A 85 -19.68 -5.41 -30.94
C GLU A 85 -20.04 -4.94 -29.52
N GLU A 86 -20.60 -3.73 -29.41
CA GLU A 86 -21.05 -3.13 -28.14
C GLU A 86 -22.34 -3.82 -27.65
N GLU A 87 -22.21 -5.01 -27.05
CA GLU A 87 -23.29 -5.57 -26.22
C GLU A 87 -23.16 -5.04 -24.78
N GLU A 88 -24.27 -4.58 -24.18
CA GLU A 88 -24.35 -4.24 -22.76
C GLU A 88 -24.20 -5.51 -21.90
N VAL A 89 -22.96 -5.89 -21.62
CA VAL A 89 -22.65 -6.99 -20.70
C VAL A 89 -23.01 -6.56 -19.27
N PRO A 90 -23.80 -7.36 -18.52
CA PRO A 90 -24.08 -7.04 -17.11
C PRO A 90 -22.76 -6.86 -16.35
N VAL A 91 -22.68 -5.82 -15.51
CA VAL A 91 -21.51 -5.46 -14.70
C VAL A 91 -21.30 -6.48 -13.56
N VAL A 92 -21.19 -7.76 -13.89
CA VAL A 92 -20.71 -8.76 -12.96
C VAL A 92 -19.20 -8.60 -12.91
N ASP A 93 -18.69 -8.23 -11.74
CA ASP A 93 -17.27 -8.12 -11.50
C ASP A 93 -16.60 -9.45 -11.89
N PRO A 94 -15.69 -9.49 -12.88
CA PRO A 94 -15.12 -10.75 -13.39
C PRO A 94 -14.48 -11.59 -12.30
N THR A 95 -14.08 -10.96 -11.19
CA THR A 95 -13.50 -11.64 -10.04
C THR A 95 -14.53 -12.44 -9.24
N HIS A 96 -15.80 -12.00 -9.19
CA HIS A 96 -16.87 -12.76 -8.54
C HIS A 96 -17.08 -14.12 -9.21
N GLU A 97 -17.10 -14.13 -10.54
CA GLU A 97 -17.24 -15.35 -11.33
C GLU A 97 -15.98 -16.23 -11.23
N LEU A 98 -14.79 -15.64 -11.38
CA LEU A 98 -13.52 -16.37 -11.26
C LEU A 98 -13.33 -17.03 -9.89
N LEU A 99 -13.81 -16.39 -8.82
CA LEU A 99 -13.70 -16.90 -7.45
C LEU A 99 -14.91 -17.73 -7.02
N ASN A 100 -15.94 -17.87 -7.86
CA ASN A 100 -17.23 -18.50 -7.53
C ASN A 100 -17.80 -17.97 -6.21
N LEU A 101 -17.78 -16.64 -6.02
CA LEU A 101 -18.33 -16.02 -4.82
C LEU A 101 -19.87 -16.16 -4.81
N PRO A 102 -20.50 -16.25 -3.62
CA PRO A 102 -21.94 -16.10 -3.50
C PRO A 102 -22.43 -14.80 -4.18
N ALA A 103 -23.55 -14.86 -4.91
CA ALA A 103 -24.01 -13.78 -5.79
C ALA A 103 -24.30 -12.44 -5.09
N ASP A 104 -24.62 -12.47 -3.81
CA ASP A 104 -24.88 -11.33 -2.92
C ASP A 104 -23.64 -10.91 -2.11
N SER A 105 -22.46 -11.40 -2.48
CA SER A 105 -21.20 -10.89 -1.96
C SER A 105 -21.03 -9.41 -2.33
N ILE A 106 -20.47 -8.61 -1.42
CA ILE A 106 -20.30 -7.17 -1.61
C ILE A 106 -18.82 -6.87 -1.76
N THR A 107 -18.41 -6.23 -2.86
CA THR A 107 -17.03 -5.74 -3.03
C THR A 107 -16.81 -4.53 -2.12
N LEU A 108 -15.91 -4.65 -1.13
CA LEU A 108 -15.55 -3.57 -0.20
C LEU A 108 -14.41 -2.70 -0.74
N TRP A 109 -13.44 -3.33 -1.40
CA TRP A 109 -12.25 -2.68 -1.94
C TRP A 109 -11.73 -3.46 -3.14
N ARG A 110 -11.16 -2.74 -4.10
CA ARG A 110 -10.45 -3.29 -5.24
C ARG A 110 -9.23 -2.44 -5.54
N THR A 111 -8.15 -3.09 -5.93
CA THR A 111 -6.91 -2.45 -6.35
C THR A 111 -7.10 -1.68 -7.65
N THR A 112 -6.40 -0.56 -7.79
CA THR A 112 -6.33 0.14 -9.08
C THR A 112 -5.43 -0.66 -10.02
N PRO A 113 -5.85 -0.91 -11.28
CA PRO A 113 -5.00 -1.55 -12.28
C PRO A 113 -3.65 -0.83 -12.41
N ARG A 114 -2.59 -1.60 -12.61
CA ARG A 114 -1.27 -1.06 -12.92
C ARG A 114 -1.29 -0.53 -14.35
N LEU A 115 -0.55 0.56 -14.57
CA LEU A 115 -0.31 1.06 -15.92
C LEU A 115 0.56 0.07 -16.71
N ASP A 116 0.35 -0.02 -18.01
CA ASP A 116 1.10 -0.94 -18.88
C ASP A 116 2.62 -0.69 -18.82
N TYR A 117 3.02 0.57 -18.65
CA TYR A 117 4.42 0.96 -18.54
C TYR A 117 4.98 0.92 -17.11
N ALA A 118 4.22 0.46 -16.10
CA ALA A 118 4.65 0.45 -14.71
C ALA A 118 5.97 -0.33 -14.50
N ALA A 119 6.21 -1.39 -15.29
CA ALA A 119 7.44 -2.17 -15.24
C ALA A 119 8.70 -1.33 -15.55
N GLN A 120 8.57 -0.26 -16.33
CA GLN A 120 9.66 0.66 -16.65
C GLN A 120 9.96 1.63 -15.49
N TYR A 121 9.00 1.82 -14.59
CA TYR A 121 9.07 2.76 -13.46
C TYR A 121 8.95 2.03 -12.13
N TYR A 122 9.85 1.07 -11.91
CA TYR A 122 9.98 0.32 -10.65
C TYR A 122 8.70 -0.40 -10.19
N ASN A 123 7.78 -0.71 -11.11
CA ASN A 123 6.47 -1.26 -10.80
C ASN A 123 5.68 -0.36 -9.82
N PHE A 124 5.75 0.96 -9.98
CA PHE A 124 4.98 1.89 -9.18
C PHE A 124 3.52 1.98 -9.64
N SER A 125 2.63 2.26 -8.67
CA SER A 125 1.27 2.72 -8.98
C SER A 125 1.29 4.20 -9.32
N LEU A 126 0.22 4.71 -9.94
CA LEU A 126 0.02 6.14 -10.15
C LEU A 126 0.15 6.94 -8.84
N PHE A 127 -0.41 6.41 -7.75
CA PHE A 127 -0.31 7.04 -6.43
C PHE A 127 1.16 7.17 -6.01
N THR A 128 1.97 6.11 -6.15
CA THR A 128 3.39 6.14 -5.80
C THR A 128 4.18 7.11 -6.68
N MET A 129 3.90 7.16 -7.99
CA MET A 129 4.53 8.12 -8.91
C MET A 129 4.27 9.57 -8.48
N ALA A 130 3.07 9.87 -7.98
CA ALA A 130 2.71 11.22 -7.53
C ALA A 130 3.37 11.63 -6.18
N LEU A 131 3.90 10.69 -5.39
CA LEU A 131 4.44 11.00 -4.06
C LEU A 131 5.64 11.97 -4.12
N ASN A 132 6.51 11.79 -5.11
CA ASN A 132 7.75 12.57 -5.28
C ASN A 132 7.65 13.63 -6.39
N GLU A 133 6.46 13.85 -6.94
CA GLU A 133 6.23 14.83 -8.00
C GLU A 133 6.67 16.24 -7.55
N TRP A 134 7.44 16.91 -8.40
CA TRP A 134 7.95 18.25 -8.15
C TRP A 134 8.04 19.06 -9.45
N THR A 135 6.87 19.41 -9.99
CA THR A 135 6.76 20.17 -11.25
C THR A 135 7.01 21.67 -11.05
N GLU A 136 7.09 22.41 -12.16
CA GLU A 136 7.11 23.89 -12.13
C GLU A 136 5.90 24.50 -11.39
N LYS A 137 4.74 23.84 -11.43
CA LYS A 137 3.55 24.27 -10.68
C LYS A 137 3.76 24.08 -9.17
N ASP A 138 4.42 23.00 -8.78
CA ASP A 138 4.69 22.65 -7.38
C ASP A 138 5.79 23.50 -6.75
N LYS A 139 6.66 24.11 -7.55
CA LYS A 139 7.63 25.09 -7.03
C LYS A 139 6.97 26.23 -6.25
N ARG A 140 5.70 26.57 -6.56
CA ARG A 140 4.89 27.53 -5.77
C ARG A 140 4.60 27.05 -4.35
N LEU A 141 4.65 25.74 -4.10
CA LEU A 141 4.51 25.12 -2.78
C LEU A 141 5.82 25.13 -1.99
N ARG A 142 6.97 25.49 -2.58
CA ARG A 142 8.28 25.48 -1.90
C ARG A 142 8.29 26.23 -0.56
N PRO A 143 7.65 27.42 -0.42
CA PRO A 143 7.57 28.11 0.87
C PRO A 143 6.69 27.39 1.90
N ARG A 144 5.76 26.53 1.44
CA ARG A 144 4.82 25.77 2.27
C ARG A 144 5.37 24.42 2.74
N LEU A 145 6.56 24.03 2.30
CA LEU A 145 7.21 22.78 2.67
C LEU A 145 8.47 23.05 3.51
N PRO A 146 8.73 22.23 4.55
CA PRO A 146 9.97 22.35 5.30
C PRO A 146 11.17 21.99 4.41
N PRO A 147 12.37 22.52 4.68
CA PRO A 147 13.58 22.15 3.94
C PRO A 147 13.93 20.66 4.06
N THR A 148 13.33 19.95 5.03
CA THR A 148 13.48 18.51 5.27
C THR A 148 12.47 17.64 4.52
N ASP A 149 11.62 18.21 3.64
CA ASP A 149 10.69 17.43 2.83
C ASP A 149 11.47 16.56 1.82
N CYS A 150 11.11 15.28 1.72
CA CYS A 150 11.88 14.31 0.93
C CYS A 150 11.89 14.61 -0.58
N ARG A 151 10.97 15.43 -1.09
CA ARG A 151 11.00 15.89 -2.49
C ARG A 151 12.25 16.71 -2.82
N PHE A 152 12.91 17.26 -1.80
CA PHE A 152 14.17 18.01 -1.93
C PHE A 152 15.41 17.16 -1.73
N ARG A 153 15.25 15.85 -1.48
CA ARG A 153 16.38 14.95 -1.24
C ARG A 153 17.14 14.70 -2.56
N PRO A 154 18.40 15.14 -2.69
CA PRO A 154 19.07 15.23 -3.99
C PRO A 154 19.39 13.87 -4.60
N ASP A 155 19.76 12.85 -3.82
CA ASP A 155 20.03 11.50 -4.32
C ASP A 155 18.80 10.87 -4.99
N ILE A 156 17.61 10.99 -4.38
CA ILE A 156 16.34 10.51 -4.94
C ILE A 156 15.98 11.28 -6.21
N ARG A 157 16.13 12.61 -6.23
CA ARG A 157 15.83 13.43 -7.42
C ARG A 157 16.73 13.04 -8.60
N ARG A 158 18.03 12.88 -8.37
CA ARG A 158 18.98 12.45 -9.41
C ARG A 158 18.66 11.06 -9.95
N LEU A 159 18.26 10.13 -9.08
CA LEU A 159 17.84 8.80 -9.49
C LEU A 159 16.58 8.84 -10.37
N GLU A 160 15.59 9.64 -9.98
CA GLU A 160 14.35 9.84 -10.75
C GLU A 160 14.60 10.47 -12.13
N GLU A 161 15.61 11.34 -12.25
CA GLU A 161 16.08 11.93 -13.51
C GLU A 161 16.95 10.98 -14.36
N GLY A 162 17.24 9.76 -13.88
CA GLY A 162 18.10 8.78 -14.55
C GLY A 162 19.60 9.00 -14.37
N ASN A 163 20.01 9.97 -13.55
CA ASN A 163 21.41 10.32 -13.28
C ASN A 163 22.00 9.43 -12.18
N ILE A 164 22.24 8.15 -12.47
CA ILE A 164 22.63 7.12 -11.49
C ILE A 164 23.92 7.46 -10.73
N ASP A 165 24.96 7.92 -11.43
CA ASP A 165 26.26 8.24 -10.81
C ASP A 165 26.16 9.42 -9.82
N GLN A 166 25.42 10.47 -10.20
CA GLN A 166 25.18 11.60 -9.31
C GLN A 166 24.32 11.21 -8.11
N ALA A 167 23.33 10.34 -8.30
CA ALA A 167 22.52 9.82 -7.21
C ALA A 167 23.39 9.07 -6.17
N ALA A 168 24.33 8.24 -6.63
CA ALA A 168 25.23 7.52 -5.75
C ALA A 168 26.18 8.46 -4.98
N GLN A 169 26.73 9.49 -5.64
CA GLN A 169 27.58 10.49 -5.00
C GLN A 169 26.81 11.28 -3.92
N GLU A 170 25.61 11.76 -4.25
CA GLU A 170 24.75 12.49 -3.31
C GLU A 170 24.34 11.59 -2.14
N LYS A 171 24.01 10.32 -2.39
CA LYS A 171 23.68 9.36 -1.33
C LYS A 171 24.83 9.24 -0.33
N ASN A 172 26.06 9.06 -0.81
CA ASN A 172 27.24 8.96 0.05
C ASN A 172 27.45 10.24 0.87
N ARG A 173 27.35 11.42 0.23
CA ARG A 173 27.46 12.72 0.90
C ARG A 173 26.44 12.89 2.03
N LEU A 174 25.18 12.53 1.77
CA LEU A 174 24.09 12.61 2.76
C LEU A 174 24.32 11.66 3.94
N GLU A 175 24.70 10.41 3.68
CA GLU A 175 24.98 9.41 4.72
C GLU A 175 26.21 9.78 5.56
N GLU A 176 27.24 10.37 4.95
CA GLU A 176 28.40 10.92 5.66
C GLU A 176 28.02 12.13 6.53
N LYS A 177 27.25 13.08 6.00
CA LYS A 177 26.72 14.23 6.77
C LYS A 177 25.91 13.76 7.97
N GLN A 178 25.04 12.76 7.79
CA GLN A 178 24.24 12.19 8.87
C GLN A 178 25.12 11.52 9.94
N ARG A 179 26.14 10.74 9.53
CA ARG A 179 27.09 10.09 10.45
C ARG A 179 27.92 11.12 11.22
N ALA A 180 28.40 12.17 10.56
CA ALA A 180 29.15 13.25 11.21
C ALA A 180 28.29 14.00 12.24
N THR A 181 27.04 14.34 11.88
CA THR A 181 26.08 14.99 12.78
C THR A 181 25.81 14.13 14.02
N ARG A 182 25.63 12.82 13.85
CA ARG A 182 25.44 11.89 14.98
C ARG A 182 26.65 11.88 15.92
N ARG A 183 27.87 11.77 15.38
CA ARG A 183 29.11 11.80 16.20
C ARG A 183 29.25 13.11 16.98
N ALA A 184 28.89 14.24 16.37
CA ALA A 184 28.93 15.54 17.03
C ALA A 184 27.90 15.63 18.18
N MET A 185 26.67 15.15 17.99
CA MET A 185 25.67 15.07 19.06
C MET A 185 26.12 14.16 20.22
N GLU A 186 26.65 12.98 19.90
CA GLU A 186 27.19 12.05 20.91
C GLU A 186 28.32 12.68 21.73
N SER A 187 29.23 13.42 21.08
CA SER A 187 30.32 14.14 21.77
C SER A 187 29.87 15.32 22.63
N SER A 188 28.74 15.94 22.28
CA SER A 188 28.19 17.10 23.01
C SER A 188 27.16 16.71 24.06
N GLN A 189 26.86 15.41 24.21
CA GLN A 189 25.78 14.88 25.06
C GLN A 189 24.39 15.48 24.75
N GLU A 190 24.21 16.05 23.56
CA GLU A 190 22.93 16.57 23.10
C GLU A 190 22.03 15.40 22.65
N LYS A 191 20.77 15.42 23.07
CA LYS A 191 19.79 14.40 22.70
C LYS A 191 18.99 14.83 21.49
N TRP A 192 18.96 14.00 20.45
CA TRP A 192 18.08 14.23 19.29
C TRP A 192 16.60 14.13 19.67
N GLU A 193 15.83 15.14 19.30
CA GLU A 193 14.37 15.18 19.49
C GLU A 193 13.63 15.36 18.15
N PRO A 194 12.70 14.46 17.79
CA PRO A 194 11.87 14.64 16.61
C PRO A 194 11.03 15.91 16.68
N ARG A 195 11.11 16.74 15.64
CA ARG A 195 10.47 18.07 15.61
C ARG A 195 8.95 18.04 15.57
N TRP A 196 8.36 17.08 14.87
CA TRP A 196 6.92 17.08 14.54
C TRP A 196 6.09 16.10 15.37
N PHE A 197 6.77 15.24 16.13
CA PHE A 197 6.13 14.19 16.90
C PHE A 197 6.71 14.12 18.31
N SER A 198 5.90 13.70 19.26
CA SER A 198 6.31 13.46 20.64
C SER A 198 5.93 12.05 21.07
N LEU A 199 6.82 11.39 21.81
CA LEU A 199 6.57 10.06 22.36
C LEU A 199 5.63 10.19 23.55
N VAL A 200 4.50 9.48 23.52
CA VAL A 200 3.48 9.50 24.58
C VAL A 200 2.97 8.10 24.86
N LYS A 201 2.37 7.89 26.03
CA LYS A 201 1.71 6.63 26.39
C LYS A 201 0.26 6.63 25.90
N HIS A 202 -0.11 5.68 25.04
CA HIS A 202 -1.45 5.58 24.49
C HIS A 202 -2.46 5.23 25.60
N LYS A 203 -3.55 6.02 25.71
CA LYS A 203 -4.50 5.93 26.82
C LYS A 203 -5.21 4.58 26.95
N VAL A 204 -5.44 3.90 25.82
CA VAL A 204 -6.21 2.64 25.79
C VAL A 204 -5.31 1.42 25.89
N THR A 205 -4.20 1.41 25.16
CA THR A 205 -3.33 0.22 25.06
C THR A 205 -2.15 0.25 26.03
N GLY A 206 -1.80 1.41 26.59
CA GLY A 206 -0.64 1.59 27.46
C GLY A 206 0.72 1.58 26.73
N ASN A 207 0.74 1.38 25.41
CA ASN A 207 1.96 1.36 24.60
C ASN A 207 2.49 2.77 24.33
N GLU A 208 3.81 2.90 24.15
CA GLU A 208 4.41 4.15 23.68
C GLU A 208 4.11 4.34 22.19
N ILE A 209 3.65 5.54 21.82
CA ILE A 209 3.31 5.93 20.45
C ILE A 209 3.86 7.33 20.16
N TRP A 210 4.16 7.60 18.89
CA TRP A 210 4.51 8.94 18.42
C TRP A 210 3.24 9.68 17.97
N LEU A 211 2.89 10.77 18.64
CA LEU A 211 1.77 11.63 18.25
C LEU A 211 2.27 12.96 17.67
N SER A 212 1.52 13.50 16.70
CA SER A 212 1.70 14.87 16.21
C SER A 212 1.73 15.83 17.39
N ASN A 213 2.65 16.80 17.36
CA ASN A 213 2.65 17.91 18.30
C ASN A 213 1.99 19.18 17.72
N ASP A 214 1.31 19.04 16.57
CA ASP A 214 0.53 20.07 15.86
C ASP A 214 1.32 21.30 15.40
N LYS A 215 2.66 21.22 15.40
CA LYS A 215 3.54 22.30 14.92
C LYS A 215 3.79 22.26 13.42
N TYR A 216 3.63 21.10 12.77
CA TYR A 216 3.98 20.94 11.34
C TYR A 216 3.16 21.87 10.43
N TRP A 217 1.84 21.94 10.64
CA TRP A 217 0.94 22.74 9.80
C TRP A 217 0.96 24.23 10.14
N GLN A 218 1.67 24.66 11.20
CA GLN A 218 1.92 26.08 11.51
C GLN A 218 2.98 26.71 10.59
N ARG A 219 3.66 25.89 9.76
CA ARG A 219 4.59 26.33 8.72
C ARG A 219 5.80 27.13 9.20
N ASN A 220 6.23 26.91 10.44
CA ASN A 220 7.45 27.52 11.00
C ASN A 220 8.69 26.63 10.77
N TRP A 221 9.54 27.05 9.82
CA TRP A 221 10.72 26.30 9.37
C TRP A 221 12.05 26.76 9.97
N ASN A 222 12.06 27.79 10.83
CA ASN A 222 13.28 28.51 11.24
C ASN A 222 14.34 27.64 11.93
N ASN A 223 13.94 26.54 12.57
CA ASN A 223 14.85 25.63 13.28
C ASN A 223 14.86 24.23 12.67
N CYS A 224 14.43 24.07 11.40
CA CYS A 224 14.47 22.77 10.76
C CYS A 224 15.93 22.32 10.58
N PRO A 225 16.24 21.04 10.83
CA PRO A 225 17.60 20.54 10.67
C PRO A 225 18.02 20.59 9.20
N ASP A 226 19.29 20.92 8.98
CA ASP A 226 19.89 20.88 7.65
C ASP A 226 20.41 19.47 7.35
N ILE A 227 19.58 18.68 6.66
CA ILE A 227 19.82 17.24 6.42
C ILE A 227 20.18 16.91 4.97
N TYR A 228 20.17 17.90 4.07
CA TYR A 228 20.52 17.72 2.66
C TYR A 228 21.84 18.37 2.27
#